data_AF-A0A6V8KDF2-F1
#
_entry.id   AF-A0A6V8KDF2-F1
#
_cell.length_a   1.000
_cell.length_b   1.000
_cell.length_c   1.000
_cell.angle_alpha   90.00
_cell.angle_beta   90.00
_cell.angle_gamma   90.00
#
_symmetry.space_group_name_H-M   'P 1'
#
loop_
_entity.id
_entity.type
_entity.pdbx_description
1 polymer ?
#
loop_
_entity_poly.entity_id
_entity_poly.type
_entity_poly.pdbx_seq_one_letter_code
_entity_poly.pdbx_strand_id
1 'polypeptide(L)'
;MQRNLLARFHVTDPGEFFNGSDFWEVPNTPDAPDTGVKQPPYYLLTQFPEQNEPRFQITSAVTPLGRQNLAALISGSYVDGKPQLQVWELPDQTAVQGPVQVHQRMTNTNAQIRQDLNLLSSNQAQVLYGNLLSLPFGGGMLYVEPVYVKSNQENAYPVLQKVLMSYGDGGSYVVLANTLQEGIKELVDQGKQGAAPPPPEGENPPQQPPAGSGQQLTPELAAAADKVEAAWAEVKAARAAGDFEREGKALKAFDDAMAEFQSALDAANRPSGNTATPTPSATATPPPASPSPTPGGG
;
A
#
# COMPACT_ATOMS: atom_id res chain seq x y z
N MET A 1 3.29 -5.41 -28.12
CA MET A 1 3.29 -4.14 -28.88
C MET A 1 2.57 -3.02 -28.12
N GLN A 2 1.25 -3.05 -27.94
CA GLN A 2 0.49 -1.96 -27.29
C GLN A 2 0.96 -1.60 -25.87
N ARG A 3 1.24 -2.60 -25.02
CA ARG A 3 1.82 -2.39 -23.68
C ARG A 3 3.12 -1.57 -23.70
N ASN A 4 4.01 -1.84 -24.66
CA ASN A 4 5.30 -1.14 -24.74
C ASN A 4 5.15 0.29 -25.27
N LEU A 5 4.07 0.58 -26.02
CA LEU A 5 3.75 1.94 -26.45
C LEU A 5 3.20 2.74 -25.27
N LEU A 6 2.22 2.21 -24.54
CA LEU A 6 1.66 2.88 -23.36
C LEU A 6 2.70 3.15 -22.28
N ALA A 7 3.67 2.25 -22.11
CA ALA A 7 4.76 2.44 -21.19
C ALA A 7 5.58 3.74 -21.45
N ARG A 8 5.55 4.29 -22.66
CA ARG A 8 6.27 5.52 -23.02
C ARG A 8 5.36 6.71 -23.30
N PHE A 9 4.19 6.46 -23.88
CA PHE A 9 3.30 7.51 -24.40
C PHE A 9 2.15 7.90 -23.47
N HIS A 10 2.11 7.36 -22.25
CA HIS A 10 1.22 7.91 -21.21
C HIS A 10 1.71 9.29 -20.72
N VAL A 11 3.02 9.54 -20.79
CA VAL A 11 3.62 10.85 -20.50
C VAL A 11 3.23 11.84 -21.59
N THR A 12 2.35 12.78 -21.27
CA THR A 12 1.89 13.82 -22.20
C THR A 12 2.67 15.13 -22.09
N ASP A 13 3.41 15.35 -21.00
CA ASP A 13 4.27 16.53 -20.84
C ASP A 13 5.54 16.41 -21.70
N PRO A 14 5.83 17.37 -22.60
CA PRO A 14 7.00 17.30 -23.48
C PRO A 14 8.36 17.32 -22.75
N GLY A 15 8.44 17.98 -21.60
CA GLY A 15 9.67 18.07 -20.81
C GLY A 15 9.98 16.75 -20.11
N GLU A 16 8.99 16.13 -19.49
CA GLU A 16 9.10 14.80 -18.87
C GLU A 16 9.35 13.71 -19.92
N PHE A 17 8.68 13.80 -21.07
CA PHE A 17 8.88 12.87 -22.17
C PHE A 17 10.32 12.94 -22.72
N PHE A 18 10.87 14.15 -22.87
CA PHE A 18 12.25 14.33 -23.34
C PHE A 18 13.29 13.78 -22.34
N ASN A 19 13.03 13.95 -21.05
CA ASN A 19 13.90 13.46 -19.99
C ASN A 19 13.73 11.96 -19.71
N GLY A 20 12.64 11.34 -20.20
CA GLY A 20 12.29 9.93 -19.98
C GLY A 20 12.08 9.59 -18.51
N SER A 21 11.88 10.58 -17.65
CA SER A 21 11.84 10.45 -16.19
C SER A 21 10.61 9.72 -15.69
N ASP A 22 9.52 9.73 -16.46
CA ASP A 22 8.25 9.10 -16.13
C ASP A 22 7.92 7.90 -17.04
N PHE A 23 8.90 7.39 -17.78
CA PHE A 23 8.65 6.18 -18.56
C PHE A 23 8.44 4.98 -17.64
N TRP A 24 7.46 4.16 -18.00
CA TRP A 24 7.28 2.85 -17.41
C TRP A 24 8.05 1.80 -18.22
N GLU A 25 8.22 0.65 -17.59
CA GLU A 25 8.70 -0.56 -18.22
C GLU A 25 7.89 -1.77 -17.76
N VAL A 26 7.98 -2.83 -18.57
CA VAL A 26 7.49 -4.13 -18.13
C VAL A 26 8.51 -4.68 -17.14
N PRO A 27 8.10 -5.12 -15.94
CA PRO A 27 9.01 -5.74 -15.00
C PRO A 27 9.60 -7.03 -15.58
N ASN A 28 10.76 -7.43 -15.07
CA ASN A 28 11.31 -8.74 -15.36
C ASN A 28 10.46 -9.83 -14.68
N THR A 29 10.61 -11.09 -15.09
CA THR A 29 9.94 -12.22 -14.42
C THR A 29 10.39 -12.28 -12.96
N PRO A 30 9.46 -12.35 -11.99
CA PRO A 30 9.80 -12.19 -10.57
C PRO A 30 10.74 -13.24 -9.99
N ASP A 31 10.70 -14.44 -10.54
CA ASP A 31 11.49 -15.61 -10.15
C ASP A 31 12.91 -15.64 -10.75
N ALA A 32 13.16 -14.83 -11.79
CA ALA A 32 14.45 -14.74 -12.45
C ALA A 32 14.75 -13.30 -12.94
N PRO A 33 14.72 -12.30 -12.04
CA PRO A 33 14.73 -10.89 -12.42
C PRO A 33 16.01 -10.47 -13.14
N ASP A 34 17.14 -11.13 -12.92
CA ASP A 34 18.43 -10.77 -13.53
C ASP A 34 18.59 -11.29 -14.97
N THR A 35 17.70 -12.16 -15.43
CA THR A 35 17.75 -12.72 -16.79
C THR A 35 17.32 -11.72 -17.87
N GLY A 36 16.68 -10.62 -17.47
CA GLY A 36 16.08 -9.64 -18.39
C GLY A 36 14.82 -10.14 -19.10
N VAL A 37 14.38 -11.38 -18.83
CA VAL A 37 13.13 -11.92 -19.37
C VAL A 37 11.98 -11.10 -18.78
N LYS A 38 11.14 -10.52 -19.65
CA LYS A 38 10.02 -9.68 -19.23
C LYS A 38 8.82 -10.51 -18.82
N GLN A 39 8.11 -10.07 -17.79
CA GLN A 39 6.90 -10.72 -17.34
C GLN A 39 5.83 -10.73 -18.46
N PRO A 40 5.27 -11.90 -18.82
CA PRO A 40 4.22 -11.98 -19.82
C PRO A 40 2.89 -11.43 -19.25
N PRO A 41 2.02 -10.86 -20.09
CA PRO A 41 0.67 -10.52 -19.67
C PRO A 41 -0.13 -11.78 -19.35
N TYR A 42 -1.14 -11.68 -18.49
CA TYR A 42 -1.97 -12.80 -18.03
C TYR A 42 -3.45 -12.53 -18.25
N TYR A 43 -4.19 -13.57 -18.64
CA TYR A 43 -5.64 -13.52 -18.80
C TYR A 43 -6.33 -13.83 -17.48
N LEU A 44 -7.40 -13.09 -17.21
CA LEU A 44 -8.19 -13.19 -15.99
C LEU A 44 -9.67 -13.09 -16.31
N LEU A 45 -10.49 -13.80 -15.55
CA LEU A 45 -11.92 -13.52 -15.42
C LEU A 45 -12.14 -12.91 -14.05
N THR A 46 -12.20 -11.58 -13.97
CA THR A 46 -12.27 -10.86 -12.70
C THR A 46 -12.96 -9.50 -12.87
N GLN A 47 -13.28 -8.86 -11.75
CA GLN A 47 -13.81 -7.50 -11.68
C GLN A 47 -12.75 -6.62 -11.02
N PHE A 48 -12.18 -5.69 -11.77
CA PHE A 48 -11.31 -4.64 -11.23
C PHE A 48 -12.14 -3.50 -10.61
N PRO A 49 -11.55 -2.58 -9.84
CA PRO A 49 -12.23 -1.38 -9.37
C PRO A 49 -12.97 -0.66 -10.52
N GLU A 50 -14.03 0.08 -10.22
CA GLU A 50 -14.87 0.81 -11.19
C GLU A 50 -15.52 -0.02 -12.32
N GLN A 51 -15.27 -1.33 -12.40
CA GLN A 51 -15.98 -2.24 -13.28
C GLN A 51 -17.28 -2.70 -12.59
N ASN A 52 -18.38 -2.72 -13.33
CA ASN A 52 -19.70 -3.09 -12.79
C ASN A 52 -19.92 -4.61 -12.75
N GLU A 53 -19.12 -5.39 -13.48
CA GLU A 53 -19.26 -6.85 -13.57
C GLU A 53 -17.91 -7.53 -13.88
N PRO A 54 -17.73 -8.82 -13.53
CA PRO A 54 -16.56 -9.60 -13.92
C PRO A 54 -16.46 -9.75 -15.44
N ARG A 55 -15.25 -9.60 -15.98
CA ARG A 55 -14.98 -9.73 -17.42
C ARG A 55 -13.71 -10.48 -17.70
N PHE A 56 -13.66 -11.10 -18.88
CA PHE A 56 -12.44 -11.71 -19.39
C PHE A 56 -11.51 -10.61 -19.93
N GLN A 57 -10.33 -10.50 -19.34
CA GLN A 57 -9.39 -9.41 -19.64
C GLN A 57 -7.94 -9.88 -19.58
N ILE A 58 -7.11 -9.30 -20.46
CA ILE A 58 -5.66 -9.48 -20.44
C ILE A 58 -5.03 -8.34 -19.66
N THR A 59 -4.24 -8.65 -18.65
CA THR A 59 -3.65 -7.66 -17.74
C THR A 59 -2.13 -7.75 -17.75
N SER A 60 -1.47 -6.60 -17.60
CA SER A 60 -0.03 -6.52 -17.36
C SER A 60 0.28 -5.47 -16.30
N ALA A 61 1.15 -5.84 -15.37
CA ALA A 61 1.82 -4.90 -14.50
C ALA A 61 2.91 -4.12 -15.24
N VAL A 62 3.13 -2.87 -14.83
CA VAL A 62 4.24 -2.01 -15.26
C VAL A 62 4.83 -1.28 -14.05
N THR A 63 6.13 -1.03 -14.09
CA THR A 63 6.88 -0.31 -13.06
C THR A 63 7.54 0.93 -13.68
N PRO A 64 7.88 1.97 -12.92
CA PRO A 64 8.70 3.05 -13.46
C PRO A 64 10.06 2.51 -13.92
N LEU A 65 10.66 3.13 -14.93
CA LEU A 65 11.94 2.72 -15.47
C LEU A 65 13.02 2.72 -14.39
N GLY A 66 13.66 1.56 -14.18
CA GLY A 66 14.71 1.41 -13.17
C GLY A 66 14.21 1.38 -11.72
N ARG A 67 12.90 1.30 -11.49
CA ARG A 67 12.28 1.10 -10.17
C ARG A 67 11.46 -0.18 -10.15
N GLN A 68 11.26 -0.73 -8.97
CA GLN A 68 10.55 -2.00 -8.80
C GLN A 68 9.15 -1.85 -8.20
N ASN A 69 8.72 -0.65 -7.80
CA ASN A 69 7.36 -0.41 -7.30
C ASN A 69 6.38 -0.43 -8.47
N LEU A 70 5.15 -0.89 -8.23
CA LEU A 70 4.12 -0.94 -9.25
C LEU A 70 3.70 0.49 -9.59
N ALA A 71 3.78 0.86 -10.87
CA ALA A 71 3.27 2.15 -11.36
C ALA A 71 1.82 2.04 -11.80
N ALA A 72 1.52 1.00 -12.59
CA ALA A 72 0.18 0.83 -13.13
C ALA A 72 -0.14 -0.63 -13.46
N LEU A 73 -1.44 -0.89 -13.64
CA LEU A 73 -1.94 -2.08 -14.31
C LEU A 73 -2.63 -1.67 -15.62
N ILE A 74 -2.19 -2.28 -16.72
CA ILE A 74 -2.80 -2.10 -18.03
C ILE A 74 -3.68 -3.32 -18.30
N SER A 75 -4.98 -3.11 -18.49
CA SER A 75 -5.94 -4.18 -18.77
C SER A 75 -6.69 -3.94 -20.07
N GLY A 76 -6.67 -4.94 -20.96
CA GLY A 76 -7.45 -4.96 -22.19
C GLY A 76 -8.63 -5.93 -22.05
N SER A 77 -9.83 -5.49 -22.41
CA SER A 77 -11.05 -6.29 -22.35
C SER A 77 -11.95 -6.02 -23.56
N TYR A 78 -13.01 -6.81 -23.70
CA TYR A 78 -14.02 -6.62 -24.74
C TYR A 78 -15.39 -6.51 -24.08
N VAL A 79 -16.05 -5.37 -24.24
CA VAL A 79 -17.30 -5.01 -23.56
C VAL A 79 -18.28 -4.50 -24.61
N ASP A 80 -19.49 -5.07 -24.65
CA ASP A 80 -20.55 -4.69 -25.58
C ASP A 80 -20.10 -4.61 -27.06
N GLY A 81 -19.29 -5.57 -27.51
CA GLY A 81 -18.80 -5.58 -28.89
C GLY A 81 -17.65 -4.61 -29.17
N LYS A 82 -17.05 -4.00 -28.15
CA LYS A 82 -15.98 -3.00 -28.32
C LYS A 82 -14.75 -3.34 -27.49
N PRO A 83 -13.54 -3.25 -28.08
CA PRO A 83 -12.32 -3.38 -27.30
C PRO A 83 -12.17 -2.16 -26.37
N GLN A 84 -11.89 -2.42 -25.11
CA GLN A 84 -11.59 -1.40 -24.10
C GLN A 84 -10.19 -1.64 -23.55
N LEU A 85 -9.46 -0.55 -23.35
CA LEU A 85 -8.16 -0.55 -22.72
C LEU A 85 -8.24 0.39 -21.53
N GLN A 86 -7.94 -0.14 -20.35
CA GLN A 86 -7.98 0.58 -19.09
C GLN A 86 -6.58 0.58 -18.49
N VAL A 87 -6.16 1.75 -18.01
CA VAL A 87 -4.91 1.93 -17.28
C VAL A 87 -5.28 2.33 -15.86
N TRP A 88 -4.81 1.54 -14.91
CA TRP A 88 -4.97 1.77 -13.49
C TRP A 88 -3.67 2.33 -12.97
N GLU A 89 -3.56 3.65 -12.97
CA GLU A 89 -2.38 4.34 -12.44
C GLU A 89 -2.46 4.38 -10.92
N LEU A 90 -1.39 3.93 -10.28
CA LEU A 90 -1.23 4.05 -8.85
C LEU A 90 -0.60 5.41 -8.56
N PRO A 91 -1.06 6.15 -7.53
CA PRO A 91 -0.46 7.43 -7.20
C PRO A 91 1.04 7.31 -6.93
N ASP A 92 1.85 8.28 -7.37
CA ASP A 92 3.32 8.24 -7.28
C ASP A 92 3.88 8.05 -5.86
N GLN A 93 3.07 8.38 -4.85
CA GLN A 93 3.42 8.22 -3.43
C GLN A 93 3.02 6.87 -2.84
N THR A 94 2.39 5.98 -3.62
CA THR A 94 1.99 4.67 -3.12
C THR A 94 3.17 3.71 -3.10
N ALA A 95 3.43 3.12 -1.93
CA ALA A 95 4.45 2.11 -1.73
C ALA A 95 4.02 0.70 -2.22
N VAL A 96 3.19 0.63 -3.27
CA VAL A 96 2.68 -0.65 -3.76
C VAL A 96 3.81 -1.42 -4.42
N GLN A 97 4.05 -2.60 -3.88
CA GLN A 97 5.17 -3.43 -4.29
C GLN A 97 4.91 -4.01 -5.67
N GLY A 98 5.92 -3.92 -6.54
CA GLY A 98 5.85 -4.58 -7.85
C GLY A 98 6.12 -6.08 -7.76
N PRO A 99 5.87 -6.81 -8.87
CA PRO A 99 5.95 -8.28 -8.90
C PRO A 99 7.25 -8.86 -8.36
N VAL A 100 8.42 -8.30 -8.74
CA VAL A 100 9.74 -8.77 -8.30
C VAL A 100 9.89 -8.67 -6.78
N GLN A 101 9.51 -7.54 -6.19
CA GLN A 101 9.62 -7.31 -4.75
C GLN A 101 8.69 -8.23 -3.97
N VAL A 102 7.46 -8.43 -4.45
CA VAL A 102 6.49 -9.30 -3.79
C VAL A 102 6.94 -10.75 -3.83
N HIS A 103 7.39 -11.25 -4.98
CA HIS A 103 7.95 -12.61 -5.08
C HIS A 103 9.07 -12.82 -4.06
N GLN A 104 10.03 -11.90 -4.00
CA GLN A 104 11.14 -11.97 -3.04
C GLN A 104 10.66 -11.96 -1.59
N ARG A 105 9.68 -11.14 -1.22
CA ARG A 105 9.14 -11.10 0.14
C ARG A 105 8.39 -12.38 0.48
N MET A 106 7.50 -12.84 -0.39
CA MET A 106 6.73 -14.07 -0.18
C MET A 106 7.64 -15.29 0.00
N THR A 107 8.72 -15.36 -0.78
CA THR A 107 9.66 -16.49 -0.76
C THR A 107 10.74 -16.38 0.31
N ASN A 108 11.05 -15.20 0.85
CA ASN A 108 12.17 -15.03 1.80
C ASN A 108 11.79 -14.64 3.23
N THR A 109 10.64 -13.99 3.43
CA THR A 109 10.27 -13.42 4.73
C THR A 109 9.74 -14.47 5.71
N ASN A 110 8.95 -15.45 5.23
CA ASN A 110 8.38 -16.49 6.08
C ASN A 110 9.24 -17.76 6.07
N ALA A 111 9.81 -18.13 7.23
CA ALA A 111 10.68 -19.28 7.37
C ALA A 111 9.99 -20.63 7.06
N GLN A 112 8.71 -20.77 7.41
CA GLN A 112 7.94 -21.98 7.12
C GLN A 112 7.70 -22.13 5.62
N ILE A 113 7.29 -21.06 4.94
CA ILE A 113 7.10 -21.06 3.49
C ILE A 113 8.40 -21.40 2.77
N ARG A 114 9.53 -20.83 3.19
CA ARG A 114 10.86 -21.18 2.67
C ARG A 114 11.17 -22.66 2.82
N GLN A 115 10.91 -23.22 4.00
CA GLN A 115 11.14 -24.63 4.25
C GLN A 115 10.26 -25.49 3.35
N ASP A 116 8.98 -25.17 3.23
CA ASP A 116 8.03 -25.90 2.39
C ASP A 116 8.41 -25.83 0.90
N LEU A 117 8.79 -24.65 0.40
CA LEU A 117 9.30 -24.48 -0.97
C LEU A 117 10.58 -25.29 -1.20
N ASN A 118 11.49 -25.32 -0.22
CA ASN A 118 12.69 -26.14 -0.30
C ASN A 118 12.36 -27.65 -0.32
N LEU A 119 11.35 -28.09 0.41
CA LEU A 119 10.90 -29.50 0.42
C LEU A 119 10.28 -29.93 -0.92
N LEU A 120 9.70 -28.99 -1.67
CA LEU A 120 9.22 -29.25 -3.04
C LEU A 120 10.38 -29.43 -4.04
N SER A 121 11.57 -28.95 -3.71
CA SER A 121 12.78 -29.11 -4.52
C SER A 121 13.59 -30.32 -4.06
N SER A 122 14.14 -31.08 -5.00
CA SER A 122 15.03 -32.21 -4.70
C SER A 122 16.05 -32.43 -5.82
N ASN A 123 16.98 -33.36 -5.63
CA ASN A 123 17.92 -33.74 -6.70
C ASN A 123 17.24 -34.27 -7.97
N GLN A 124 15.96 -34.67 -7.89
CA GLN A 124 15.20 -35.25 -9.01
C GLN A 124 14.05 -34.38 -9.49
N ALA A 125 13.79 -33.24 -8.83
CA ALA A 125 12.67 -32.36 -9.14
C ALA A 125 12.98 -30.90 -8.82
N GLN A 126 12.52 -30.00 -9.67
CA GLN A 126 12.75 -28.56 -9.53
C GLN A 126 11.41 -27.83 -9.35
N VAL A 127 11.44 -26.83 -8.48
CA VAL A 127 10.33 -25.88 -8.33
C VAL A 127 10.36 -24.91 -9.50
N LEU A 128 9.22 -24.69 -10.12
CA LEU A 128 9.01 -23.72 -11.18
C LEU A 128 7.90 -22.77 -10.74
N TYR A 129 8.19 -21.48 -10.73
CA TYR A 129 7.20 -20.45 -10.43
C TYR A 129 6.41 -20.11 -11.70
N GLY A 130 5.11 -20.01 -11.54
CA GLY A 130 4.21 -19.53 -12.59
C GLY A 130 4.31 -18.03 -12.76
N ASN A 131 3.46 -17.48 -13.62
CA ASN A 131 3.35 -16.04 -13.74
C ASN A 131 2.71 -15.45 -12.47
N LEU A 132 3.35 -14.49 -11.81
CA LEU A 132 2.79 -13.80 -10.65
C LEU A 132 1.69 -12.82 -11.07
N LEU A 133 0.46 -13.07 -10.64
CA LEU A 133 -0.70 -12.25 -10.94
C LEU A 133 -0.83 -11.16 -9.88
N SER A 134 -0.85 -9.88 -10.28
CA SER A 134 -1.03 -8.72 -9.40
C SER A 134 -2.43 -8.16 -9.60
N LEU A 135 -3.27 -8.26 -8.57
CA LEU A 135 -4.71 -8.01 -8.68
C LEU A 135 -5.15 -6.93 -7.69
N PRO A 136 -5.80 -5.85 -8.14
CA PRO A 136 -6.42 -4.90 -7.22
C PRO A 136 -7.66 -5.55 -6.60
N PHE A 137 -7.72 -5.61 -5.27
CA PHE A 137 -8.80 -6.27 -4.54
C PHE A 137 -9.02 -5.62 -3.16
N GLY A 138 -10.26 -5.30 -2.80
CA GLY A 138 -10.61 -4.88 -1.45
C GLY A 138 -9.91 -3.61 -0.93
N GLY A 139 -9.49 -2.71 -1.82
CA GLY A 139 -8.71 -1.51 -1.46
C GLY A 139 -7.20 -1.75 -1.31
N GLY A 140 -6.72 -2.97 -1.58
CA GLY A 140 -5.32 -3.33 -1.60
C GLY A 140 -4.95 -4.17 -2.84
N MET A 141 -3.82 -4.86 -2.75
CA MET A 141 -3.32 -5.74 -3.81
C MET A 141 -3.28 -7.19 -3.33
N LEU A 142 -3.89 -8.08 -4.11
CA LEU A 142 -3.77 -9.52 -3.99
C LEU A 142 -2.76 -10.02 -5.02
N TYR A 143 -1.75 -10.72 -4.55
CA TYR A 143 -0.74 -11.37 -5.39
C TYR A 143 -0.95 -12.88 -5.33
N VAL A 144 -0.91 -13.52 -6.49
CA VAL A 144 -1.11 -14.97 -6.64
C VAL A 144 -0.02 -15.50 -7.54
N GLU A 145 0.70 -16.52 -7.10
CA GLU A 145 1.77 -17.16 -7.87
C GLU A 145 1.62 -18.68 -7.78
N PRO A 146 1.27 -19.36 -8.90
CA PRO A 146 1.24 -20.81 -8.94
C PRO A 146 2.65 -21.39 -8.78
N VAL A 147 2.80 -22.45 -7.99
CA VAL A 147 4.09 -23.14 -7.78
C VAL A 147 3.98 -24.55 -8.32
N TYR A 148 4.74 -24.82 -9.38
CA TYR A 148 4.80 -26.11 -10.04
C TYR A 148 6.04 -26.88 -9.60
N VAL A 149 5.98 -28.20 -9.69
CA VAL A 149 7.15 -29.07 -9.59
C VAL A 149 7.28 -29.87 -10.88
N LYS A 150 8.48 -29.89 -11.43
CA LYS A 150 8.83 -30.67 -12.62
C LYS A 150 9.97 -31.61 -12.29
N SER A 151 9.83 -32.89 -12.62
CA SER A 151 10.94 -33.83 -12.52
C SER A 151 12.04 -33.52 -13.55
N ASN A 152 13.30 -33.82 -13.23
CA ASN A 152 14.44 -33.64 -14.13
C ASN A 152 14.42 -34.56 -15.37
N GLN A 153 13.42 -35.43 -15.51
CA GLN A 153 13.23 -36.23 -16.72
C GLN A 153 12.87 -35.34 -17.91
N GLU A 154 13.43 -35.66 -19.08
CA GLU A 154 13.33 -34.83 -20.30
C GLU A 154 11.87 -34.52 -20.69
N ASN A 155 10.99 -35.51 -20.57
CA ASN A 155 9.57 -35.40 -20.94
C ASN A 155 8.62 -35.17 -19.74
N ALA A 156 9.15 -34.77 -18.58
CA ALA A 156 8.31 -34.47 -17.43
C ALA A 156 7.52 -33.18 -17.65
N TYR A 157 6.22 -33.23 -17.38
CA TYR A 157 5.36 -32.05 -17.37
C TYR A 157 5.35 -31.42 -15.97
N PRO A 158 5.37 -30.08 -15.85
CA PRO A 158 5.17 -29.41 -14.58
C PRO A 158 3.78 -29.74 -14.00
N VAL A 159 3.73 -30.07 -12.72
CA VAL A 159 2.48 -30.31 -11.99
C VAL A 159 2.33 -29.24 -10.93
N LEU A 160 1.13 -28.64 -10.84
CA LEU A 160 0.83 -27.65 -9.80
C LEU A 160 0.88 -28.35 -8.43
N GLN A 161 1.72 -27.85 -7.53
CA GLN A 161 1.85 -28.38 -6.17
C GLN A 161 1.26 -27.43 -5.13
N LYS A 162 1.50 -26.12 -5.30
CA LYS A 162 1.05 -25.10 -4.35
C LYS A 162 0.62 -23.82 -5.07
N VAL A 163 -0.06 -22.95 -4.33
CA VAL A 163 -0.37 -21.58 -4.71
C VAL A 163 0.18 -20.68 -3.62
N LEU A 164 1.18 -19.86 -3.98
CA LEU A 164 1.76 -18.84 -3.11
C LEU A 164 0.93 -17.57 -3.26
N MET A 165 0.46 -17.00 -2.15
CA MET A 165 -0.42 -15.82 -2.20
C MET A 165 -0.03 -14.82 -1.13
N SER A 166 -0.25 -13.54 -1.43
CA SER A 166 -0.11 -12.47 -0.46
C SER A 166 -1.14 -11.37 -0.66
N TYR A 167 -1.54 -10.73 0.43
CA TYR A 167 -2.37 -9.53 0.41
C TYR A 167 -1.62 -8.34 1.01
N GLY A 168 -1.62 -7.21 0.31
CA GLY A 168 -0.97 -5.96 0.74
C GLY A 168 0.46 -5.83 0.23
N ASP A 169 1.45 -5.95 1.13
CA ASP A 169 2.84 -5.56 0.86
C ASP A 169 3.77 -6.72 0.47
N GLY A 170 3.22 -7.92 0.24
CA GLY A 170 4.00 -9.11 -0.08
C GLY A 170 4.63 -9.81 1.11
N GLY A 171 4.49 -9.30 2.35
CA GLY A 171 5.18 -9.82 3.53
C GLY A 171 4.29 -10.03 4.76
N SER A 172 3.31 -9.16 4.99
CA SER A 172 2.49 -9.19 6.22
C SER A 172 1.48 -10.34 6.23
N TYR A 173 0.82 -10.56 5.10
CA TYR A 173 -0.12 -11.65 4.90
C TYR A 173 0.38 -12.50 3.74
N VAL A 174 0.92 -13.68 4.04
CA VAL A 174 1.49 -14.59 3.04
C VAL A 174 1.11 -16.01 3.41
N VAL A 175 0.68 -16.78 2.40
CA VAL A 175 0.27 -18.17 2.55
C VAL A 175 0.81 -19.02 1.41
N LEU A 176 1.07 -20.29 1.69
CA LEU A 176 1.42 -21.31 0.71
C LEU A 176 0.42 -22.47 0.81
N ALA A 177 -0.61 -22.45 -0.03
CA ALA A 177 -1.74 -23.38 0.05
C ALA A 177 -1.73 -24.43 -1.08
N ASN A 178 -2.50 -25.50 -0.96
CA ASN A 178 -2.62 -26.49 -2.05
C ASN A 178 -3.58 -26.02 -3.16
N THR A 179 -4.55 -25.18 -2.80
CA THR A 179 -5.54 -24.63 -3.74
C THR A 179 -5.71 -23.13 -3.54
N LEU A 180 -6.20 -22.45 -4.57
CA LEU A 180 -6.54 -21.02 -4.49
C LEU A 180 -7.57 -20.76 -3.39
N GLN A 181 -8.58 -21.63 -3.28
CA GLN A 181 -9.65 -21.49 -2.29
C GLN A 181 -9.12 -21.63 -0.86
N GLU A 182 -8.23 -22.59 -0.62
CA GLU A 182 -7.54 -22.72 0.68
C GLU A 182 -6.71 -21.48 0.99
N GLY A 183 -5.92 -20.99 0.02
CA GLY A 183 -5.07 -19.82 0.22
C GLY A 183 -5.87 -18.54 0.51
N ILE A 184 -6.99 -18.32 -0.18
CA ILE A 184 -7.89 -17.19 0.12
C ILE A 184 -8.45 -17.33 1.54
N LYS A 185 -8.91 -18.52 1.92
CA LYS A 185 -9.44 -18.75 3.27
C LYS A 185 -8.38 -18.46 4.34
N GLU A 186 -7.17 -18.94 4.15
CA GLU A 186 -6.07 -18.74 5.09
C GLU A 186 -5.64 -17.27 5.16
N LEU A 187 -5.55 -16.55 4.05
CA LEU A 187 -5.27 -15.10 4.06
C LEU A 187 -6.35 -14.32 4.81
N VAL A 188 -7.62 -14.67 4.61
CA VAL A 188 -8.74 -14.05 5.33
C VAL A 188 -8.65 -14.36 6.82
N ASP A 189 -8.29 -15.58 7.20
CA ASP A 189 -8.14 -15.98 8.59
C ASP A 189 -6.91 -15.31 9.24
N GLN A 190 -5.79 -15.15 8.53
CA GLN A 190 -4.65 -14.32 8.97
C GLN A 190 -5.08 -12.85 9.14
N GLY A 191 -5.89 -12.29 8.25
CA GLY A 191 -6.41 -10.93 8.38
C GLY A 191 -7.30 -10.73 9.63
N LYS A 192 -8.07 -11.76 10.03
CA LYS A 192 -8.84 -11.74 11.28
C LYS A 192 -7.96 -11.87 12.53
N GLN A 193 -6.84 -12.60 12.42
CA GLN A 193 -5.91 -12.85 13.52
C GLN A 193 -4.84 -11.76 13.66
N GLY A 194 -4.49 -11.07 12.58
CA GLY A 194 -3.64 -9.87 12.55
C GLY A 194 -4.32 -8.65 13.15
N ALA A 195 -5.64 -8.72 13.38
CA ALA A 195 -6.35 -7.87 14.31
C ALA A 195 -6.29 -8.47 15.73
N ALA A 196 -5.11 -8.42 16.36
CA ALA A 196 -4.89 -8.86 17.76
C ALA A 196 -3.85 -7.96 18.45
N PRO A 197 -3.87 -7.89 19.80
CA PRO A 197 -3.93 -6.69 20.64
C PRO A 197 -2.60 -5.90 20.74
N PRO A 198 -2.60 -4.66 21.28
CA PRO A 198 -1.35 -3.92 21.51
C PRO A 198 -0.38 -4.73 22.38
N PRO A 199 0.94 -4.70 22.09
CA PRO A 199 1.92 -5.52 22.78
C PRO A 199 2.10 -5.06 24.24
N PRO A 200 2.40 -5.98 25.18
CA PRO A 200 2.78 -5.61 26.53
C PRO A 200 4.14 -4.91 26.54
N GLU A 201 4.22 -3.78 27.23
CA GLU A 201 5.45 -3.04 27.47
C GLU A 201 6.49 -3.90 28.19
N GLY A 202 7.69 -4.02 27.61
CA GLY A 202 8.85 -4.54 28.34
C GLY A 202 9.98 -5.03 27.45
N GLU A 203 11.14 -4.37 27.60
CA GLU A 203 12.50 -4.81 27.24
C GLU A 203 13.04 -4.47 25.82
N ASN A 204 13.87 -3.42 25.80
CA ASN A 204 14.71 -2.96 24.68
C ASN A 204 15.77 -3.99 24.25
N PRO A 205 16.07 -4.07 22.94
CA PRO A 205 17.44 -4.31 22.45
C PRO A 205 17.99 -3.12 21.59
N PRO A 206 19.30 -3.10 21.29
CA PRO A 206 20.09 -1.88 21.14
C PRO A 206 20.08 -1.22 19.75
N GLN A 207 20.48 0.05 19.80
CA GLN A 207 20.38 1.15 18.84
C GLN A 207 21.43 1.11 17.71
N GLN A 208 21.01 1.42 16.47
CA GLN A 208 21.83 1.99 15.39
C GLN A 208 20.93 2.86 14.44
N PRO A 209 21.48 3.80 13.63
CA PRO A 209 21.24 5.25 13.70
C PRO A 209 20.10 5.80 12.81
N PRO A 210 19.75 7.10 12.91
CA PRO A 210 18.42 7.60 12.57
C PRO A 210 18.26 7.93 11.08
N ALA A 211 17.08 7.62 10.54
CA ALA A 211 16.55 8.21 9.32
C ALA A 211 15.19 8.87 9.61
N GLY A 212 15.15 10.19 9.44
CA GLY A 212 14.02 11.01 8.98
C GLY A 212 12.62 10.81 9.57
N SER A 213 12.24 11.75 10.45
CA SER A 213 10.88 12.28 10.64
C SER A 213 9.70 11.28 10.68
N GLY A 214 9.49 10.68 11.84
CA GLY A 214 8.17 10.14 12.21
C GLY A 214 7.25 11.28 12.65
N GLN A 215 6.00 11.29 12.17
CA GLN A 215 4.93 12.06 12.78
C GLN A 215 4.88 11.77 14.28
N GLN A 216 5.08 12.80 15.10
CA GLN A 216 4.91 12.69 16.54
C GLN A 216 3.40 12.60 16.82
N LEU A 217 2.96 11.48 17.41
CA LEU A 217 1.60 11.35 17.93
C LEU A 217 1.37 12.45 18.98
N THR A 218 0.48 13.39 18.70
CA THR A 218 0.05 14.37 19.69
C THR A 218 -0.78 13.65 20.76
N PRO A 219 -0.73 14.06 22.04
CA PRO A 219 -1.58 13.51 23.09
C PRO A 219 -3.07 13.52 22.73
N GLU A 220 -3.51 14.51 21.96
CA GLU A 220 -4.87 14.65 21.46
C GLU A 220 -5.22 13.59 20.41
N LEU A 221 -4.29 13.22 19.52
CA LEU A 221 -4.49 12.16 18.54
C LEU A 221 -4.51 10.77 19.21
N ALA A 222 -3.69 10.57 20.24
CA ALA A 222 -3.70 9.35 21.04
C ALA A 222 -5.04 9.20 21.80
N ALA A 223 -5.52 10.26 22.47
CA ALA A 223 -6.80 10.23 23.16
C ALA A 223 -8.00 10.02 22.20
N ALA A 224 -7.93 10.52 20.98
CA ALA A 224 -8.96 10.29 19.97
C ALA A 224 -8.94 8.85 19.43
N ALA A 225 -7.75 8.26 19.25
CA ALA A 225 -7.60 6.85 18.87
C ALA A 225 -8.20 5.91 19.93
N ASP A 226 -7.95 6.18 21.22
CA ASP A 226 -8.49 5.39 22.33
C ASP A 226 -10.03 5.41 22.35
N LYS A 227 -10.64 6.55 22.02
CA LYS A 227 -12.11 6.68 21.93
C LYS A 227 -12.70 5.86 20.78
N VAL A 228 -12.02 5.82 19.63
CA VAL A 228 -12.45 5.01 18.47
C VAL A 228 -12.39 3.52 18.82
N GLU A 229 -11.32 3.09 19.48
CA GLU A 229 -11.16 1.70 19.92
C GLU A 229 -12.22 1.31 20.94
N ALA A 230 -12.49 2.15 21.94
CA ALA A 230 -13.52 1.92 22.95
C ALA A 230 -14.93 1.85 22.34
N ALA A 231 -15.25 2.74 21.41
CA ALA A 231 -16.55 2.76 20.74
C ALA A 231 -16.76 1.50 19.87
N TRP A 232 -15.72 1.06 19.16
CA TRP A 232 -15.77 -0.16 18.36
C TRP A 232 -15.91 -1.42 19.21
N ALA A 233 -15.22 -1.48 20.36
CA ALA A 233 -15.37 -2.57 21.32
C ALA A 233 -16.81 -2.70 21.84
N GLU A 234 -17.47 -1.56 22.09
CA GLU A 234 -18.86 -1.52 22.55
C GLU A 234 -19.85 -1.96 21.46
N VAL A 235 -19.62 -1.60 20.19
CA VAL A 235 -20.41 -2.11 19.04
C VAL A 235 -20.31 -3.64 18.96
N LYS A 236 -19.10 -4.19 19.11
CA LYS A 236 -18.87 -5.64 19.07
C LYS A 236 -19.55 -6.35 20.26
N ALA A 237 -19.48 -5.76 21.45
CA ALA A 237 -20.13 -6.30 22.64
C ALA A 237 -21.66 -6.29 22.53
N ALA A 238 -22.24 -5.20 22.06
CA ALA A 238 -23.68 -5.06 21.85
C ALA A 238 -24.20 -6.04 20.80
N ARG A 239 -23.46 -6.22 19.70
CA ARG A 239 -23.80 -7.16 18.64
C ARG A 239 -23.67 -8.62 19.08
N ALA A 240 -22.68 -8.95 19.91
CA ALA A 240 -22.55 -10.28 20.50
C ALA A 240 -23.65 -10.59 21.52
N ALA A 241 -24.12 -9.57 22.24
CA ALA A 241 -25.25 -9.68 23.17
C ALA A 241 -26.62 -9.68 22.47
N GLY A 242 -26.69 -9.38 21.18
CA GLY A 242 -27.94 -9.24 20.42
C GLY A 242 -28.78 -8.03 20.84
N ASP A 243 -28.18 -7.03 21.47
CA ASP A 243 -28.84 -5.81 21.95
C ASP A 243 -28.73 -4.70 20.90
N PHE A 244 -29.73 -4.66 20.02
CA PHE A 244 -29.77 -3.73 18.88
C PHE A 244 -29.92 -2.26 19.29
N GLU A 245 -30.48 -1.95 20.46
CA GLU A 245 -30.58 -0.57 20.94
C GLU A 245 -29.22 -0.09 21.46
N ARG A 246 -28.49 -0.96 22.16
CA ARG A 246 -27.12 -0.71 22.57
C ARG A 246 -26.16 -0.63 21.37
N GLU A 247 -26.38 -1.46 20.35
CA GLU A 247 -25.62 -1.41 19.10
C GLU A 247 -25.82 -0.08 18.37
N GLY A 248 -27.07 0.39 18.25
CA GLY A 248 -27.35 1.70 17.64
C GLY A 248 -26.70 2.87 18.37
N LYS A 249 -26.68 2.84 19.71
CA LYS A 249 -25.98 3.86 20.52
C LYS A 249 -24.46 3.76 20.38
N ALA A 250 -23.91 2.54 20.32
CA ALA A 250 -22.49 2.30 20.15
C ALA A 250 -21.99 2.71 18.75
N LEU A 251 -22.79 2.47 17.71
CA LEU A 251 -22.49 2.91 16.34
C LEU A 251 -22.45 4.44 16.26
N LYS A 252 -23.40 5.13 16.91
CA LYS A 252 -23.36 6.59 16.99
C LYS A 252 -22.11 7.09 17.72
N ALA A 253 -21.74 6.47 18.84
CA ALA A 253 -20.53 6.83 19.57
C ALA A 253 -19.25 6.58 18.75
N PHE A 254 -19.25 5.56 17.89
CA PHE A 254 -18.17 5.28 16.96
C PHE A 254 -18.05 6.35 15.87
N ASP A 255 -19.16 6.77 15.26
CA ASP A 255 -19.17 7.85 14.28
C ASP A 255 -18.66 9.17 14.89
N ASP A 256 -19.10 9.49 16.11
CA ASP A 256 -18.66 10.67 16.85
C ASP A 256 -17.15 10.59 17.18
N ALA A 257 -16.63 9.41 17.58
CA ALA A 257 -15.21 9.20 17.84
C ALA A 257 -14.34 9.28 16.57
N MET A 258 -14.83 8.77 15.44
CA MET A 258 -14.15 8.89 14.15
C MET A 258 -14.06 10.36 13.68
N ALA A 259 -15.10 11.15 13.94
CA ALA A 259 -15.07 12.59 13.64
C ALA A 259 -14.04 13.34 14.52
N GLU A 260 -13.94 12.99 15.80
CA GLU A 260 -12.91 13.55 16.70
C GLU A 260 -11.50 13.13 16.28
N PHE A 261 -11.29 11.88 15.86
CA PHE A 261 -10.02 11.39 15.35
C PHE A 261 -9.59 12.10 14.07
N GLN A 262 -10.51 12.28 13.12
CA GLN A 262 -10.26 13.04 11.89
C GLN A 262 -9.89 14.49 12.20
N SER A 263 -10.60 15.14 13.13
CA SER A 263 -10.29 16.51 13.56
C SER A 263 -8.95 16.60 14.28
N ALA A 264 -8.55 15.58 15.06
CA ALA A 264 -7.25 15.52 15.70
C ALA A 264 -6.11 15.33 14.68
N LEU A 265 -6.36 14.52 13.64
CA LEU A 265 -5.43 14.32 12.52
C LEU A 265 -5.22 15.62 11.72
N ASP A 266 -6.30 16.36 11.45
CA ASP A 266 -6.24 17.65 10.76
C ASP A 266 -5.53 18.72 11.62
N ALA A 267 -5.71 18.68 12.93
CA ALA A 267 -5.01 19.57 13.87
C ALA A 267 -3.51 19.25 13.96
N ALA A 268 -3.15 17.97 13.94
CA ALA A 268 -1.75 17.51 13.93
C ALA A 268 -1.02 17.80 12.60
N ASN A 269 -1.76 17.85 11.49
CA ASN A 269 -1.23 18.16 10.16
C ASN A 269 -1.22 19.66 9.81
N ARG A 270 -1.71 20.55 10.69
CA ARG A 270 -1.50 21.98 10.47
C ARG A 270 -0.02 22.28 10.65
N PRO A 271 0.66 22.88 9.65
CA PRO A 271 2.01 23.37 9.87
C PRO A 271 1.94 24.35 11.04
N SER A 272 2.88 24.22 11.98
CA SER A 272 3.12 25.20 13.03
C SER A 272 3.33 26.55 12.37
N GLY A 273 2.24 27.29 12.17
CA GLY A 273 2.27 28.68 11.78
C GLY A 273 3.08 29.38 12.85
N ASN A 274 4.12 30.07 12.40
CA ASN A 274 4.94 30.98 13.17
C ASN A 274 4.27 31.37 14.49
N THR A 275 4.93 31.05 15.60
CA THR A 275 4.89 31.94 16.75
C THR A 275 5.02 33.36 16.21
N ALA A 276 3.91 34.10 16.23
CA ALA A 276 3.94 35.52 16.00
C ALA A 276 4.96 36.07 16.99
N THR A 277 6.11 36.52 16.46
CA THR A 277 7.00 37.41 17.20
C THR A 277 6.10 38.52 17.74
N PRO A 278 6.00 38.73 19.05
CA PRO A 278 5.26 39.87 19.55
C PRO A 278 5.91 41.11 18.96
N THR A 279 5.15 41.82 18.12
CA THR A 279 5.46 43.18 17.72
C THR A 279 5.66 43.97 19.01
N PRO A 280 6.79 44.67 19.22
CA PRO A 280 6.91 45.55 20.37
C PRO A 280 5.79 46.60 20.28
N SER A 281 4.89 46.56 21.26
CA SER A 281 3.84 47.55 21.44
C SER A 281 4.46 48.94 21.57
N ALA A 282 3.74 49.89 20.98
CA ALA A 282 3.99 51.32 21.01
C ALA A 282 4.38 51.82 22.41
N THR A 283 5.53 52.51 22.49
CA THR A 283 5.82 53.42 23.58
C THR A 283 4.94 54.66 23.41
N ALA A 284 4.18 54.97 24.46
CA ALA A 284 3.27 56.10 24.56
C ALA A 284 3.94 57.46 24.27
N THR A 285 3.22 58.31 23.53
CA THR A 285 3.31 59.79 23.53
C THR A 285 2.56 60.29 24.79
N PRO A 286 2.98 61.34 25.54
CA PRO A 286 2.96 62.78 25.14
C PRO A 286 3.99 63.68 25.92
N PRO A 287 3.92 65.04 25.96
CA PRO A 287 3.16 66.07 25.21
C PRO A 287 4.07 67.15 24.54
N PRO A 288 3.52 68.16 23.83
CA PRO A 288 4.29 69.24 23.21
C PRO A 288 4.54 70.41 24.17
N ALA A 289 5.69 71.09 24.02
CA ALA A 289 5.92 72.43 24.57
C ALA A 289 6.77 73.27 23.60
N SER A 290 6.16 74.32 23.07
CA SER A 290 6.78 75.48 22.40
C SER A 290 7.31 76.49 23.46
N PRO A 291 7.88 77.68 23.12
CA PRO A 291 8.72 78.15 22.00
C PRO A 291 10.00 78.95 22.43
N SER A 292 10.89 79.25 21.46
CA SER A 292 11.75 80.47 21.33
C SER A 292 12.89 80.77 22.36
N PRO A 293 13.79 81.77 22.15
CA PRO A 293 14.40 82.34 20.94
C PRO A 293 15.96 82.43 21.02
N THR A 294 16.58 82.83 19.91
CA THR A 294 17.97 83.34 19.80
C THR A 294 18.27 84.49 20.76
N PRO A 295 19.53 84.66 21.22
CA PRO A 295 20.07 85.99 21.36
C PRO A 295 21.40 86.17 20.60
N GLY A 296 21.42 87.20 19.75
CA GLY A 296 22.63 87.92 19.37
C GLY A 296 22.98 88.94 20.46
N GLY A 297 24.22 89.42 20.44
CA GLY A 297 24.85 90.17 21.51
C GLY A 297 24.32 91.58 21.80
N GLY A 298 24.86 92.15 22.88
CA GLY A 298 24.59 93.51 23.34
C GLY A 298 24.49 93.57 24.86
#